data_AF-A0A0N7KX68-F1
#
_entry.id   AF-A0A0N7KX68-F1
#
_cell.length_a   1.000
_cell.length_b   1.000
_cell.length_c   1.000
_cell.angle_alpha   90.00
_cell.angle_beta   90.00
_cell.angle_gamma   90.00
#
_symmetry.space_group_name_H-M   'P 1'
#
loop_
_entity.id
_entity.type
_entity.pdbx_description
1 polymer ?
#
loop_
_entity_poly.entity_id
_entity_poly.type
_entity_poly.pdbx_seq_one_letter_code
_entity_poly.pdbx_strand_id
1 'polypeptide(L)'
;MLEMPTFNPFDWYWLADDGRLFSSAVQAEVAADDAAYTEWSESNRATAWPRDEEGNQTDAALQEVLATYGLAVGMDRRKAALSQAIDDRAEAERLRWITPGAGQAMTYARKVEEAKAVQSATSPKAADYPMLAASIGLDGKTIKEVADTILEMDAAWATVGAAIEKRRLQLKHDVGNAADAPGLDSVDLNSGWPERP
;
A
#
# COMPACT_ATOMS: atom_id res chain seq x y z
N MET A 1 -46.80 -2.51 10.78
CA MET A 1 -46.09 -2.24 9.51
C MET A 1 -44.67 -2.69 9.77
N LEU A 2 -44.27 -3.86 9.27
CA LEU A 2 -42.87 -4.31 9.41
C LEU A 2 -42.03 -3.38 8.53
N GLU A 3 -41.10 -2.65 9.13
CA GLU A 3 -40.08 -1.93 8.37
C GLU A 3 -39.33 -2.95 7.51
N MET A 4 -39.30 -2.72 6.20
CA MET A 4 -38.47 -3.54 5.33
C MET A 4 -37.01 -3.19 5.64
N PRO A 5 -36.16 -4.19 5.90
CA PRO A 5 -34.76 -3.92 6.16
C PRO A 5 -34.14 -3.16 4.98
N THR A 6 -33.48 -2.04 5.28
CA THR A 6 -32.80 -1.23 4.27
C THR A 6 -31.47 -1.89 3.97
N PHE A 7 -31.27 -2.30 2.73
CA PHE A 7 -30.02 -2.87 2.28
C PHE A 7 -28.86 -1.90 2.52
N ASN A 8 -27.89 -2.31 3.34
CA ASN A 8 -26.63 -1.61 3.58
C ASN A 8 -25.47 -2.47 3.06
N PRO A 9 -24.85 -2.16 1.91
CA PRO A 9 -23.82 -3.01 1.32
C PRO A 9 -22.60 -3.20 2.23
N PHE A 10 -22.35 -2.31 3.20
CA PHE A 10 -21.23 -2.39 4.15
C PHE A 10 -21.57 -3.15 5.44
N ASP A 11 -22.82 -3.59 5.62
CA ASP A 11 -23.27 -4.39 6.77
C ASP A 11 -24.42 -5.30 6.34
N TRP A 12 -24.06 -6.27 5.51
CA TRP A 12 -24.99 -7.23 4.93
C TRP A 12 -24.40 -8.63 4.90
N TYR A 13 -25.28 -9.61 4.76
CA TYR A 13 -24.92 -11.02 4.76
C TYR A 13 -25.42 -11.73 3.50
N TRP A 14 -24.59 -12.63 2.98
CA TRP A 14 -24.92 -13.51 1.86
C TRP A 14 -24.78 -14.96 2.31
N LEU A 15 -25.83 -15.75 2.13
CA LEU A 15 -25.88 -17.15 2.51
C LEU A 15 -25.90 -18.03 1.25
N ALA A 16 -24.92 -18.92 1.13
CA ALA A 16 -24.87 -19.95 0.10
C ALA A 16 -25.71 -21.17 0.52
N ASP A 17 -26.11 -21.96 -0.46
CA ASP A 17 -26.91 -23.18 -0.27
C ASP A 17 -26.15 -24.26 0.51
N ASP A 18 -24.82 -24.24 0.42
CA ASP A 18 -23.92 -25.13 1.16
C ASP A 18 -23.70 -24.69 2.63
N GLY A 19 -24.30 -23.56 3.04
CA GLY A 19 -24.22 -23.00 4.38
C GLY A 19 -23.09 -22.00 4.59
N ARG A 20 -22.26 -21.71 3.59
CA ARG A 20 -21.26 -20.63 3.70
C ARG A 20 -21.97 -19.28 3.85
N LEU A 21 -21.47 -18.47 4.77
CA LEU A 21 -22.05 -17.20 5.13
C LEU A 21 -20.99 -16.11 4.99
N PHE A 22 -21.18 -15.18 4.07
CA PHE A 22 -20.31 -14.03 3.90
C PHE A 22 -20.90 -12.80 4.59
N SER A 23 -20.06 -12.06 5.31
CA SER A 23 -20.39 -10.75 5.89
C SER A 23 -19.61 -9.66 5.17
N SER A 24 -20.30 -8.64 4.62
CA SER A 24 -19.61 -7.49 4.05
C SER A 24 -19.03 -6.53 5.09
N ALA A 25 -19.52 -6.56 6.32
CA ALA A 25 -18.99 -5.74 7.41
C ALA A 25 -17.54 -6.11 7.71
N VAL A 26 -17.27 -7.41 7.78
CA VAL A 26 -15.90 -7.93 7.97
C VAL A 26 -15.26 -8.38 6.67
N GLN A 27 -15.96 -8.32 5.53
CA GLN A 27 -15.58 -8.78 4.18
C GLN A 27 -15.06 -10.24 4.12
N ALA A 28 -15.57 -11.11 4.97
CA ALA A 28 -15.09 -12.50 5.11
C ALA A 28 -16.25 -13.47 5.28
N GLU A 29 -15.97 -14.75 5.01
CA GLU A 29 -16.83 -15.82 5.50
C GLU A 29 -16.79 -15.86 7.03
N VAL A 30 -17.96 -15.96 7.64
CA VAL A 30 -18.17 -16.05 9.08
C VAL A 30 -18.91 -17.34 9.41
N ALA A 31 -18.80 -17.79 10.66
CA ALA A 31 -19.51 -18.96 11.11
C ALA A 31 -21.03 -18.70 11.14
N ALA A 32 -21.83 -19.75 10.93
CA ALA A 32 -23.29 -19.62 10.94
C ALA A 32 -23.85 -19.23 12.33
N ASP A 33 -23.09 -19.47 13.40
CA ASP A 33 -23.36 -19.08 14.78
C ASP A 33 -22.63 -17.79 15.19
N ASP A 34 -22.10 -17.02 14.23
CA ASP A 34 -21.53 -15.71 14.50
C ASP A 34 -22.55 -14.82 15.23
N ALA A 35 -22.10 -14.20 16.31
CA ALA A 35 -22.98 -13.42 17.18
C ALA A 35 -23.58 -12.20 16.47
N ALA A 36 -22.78 -11.53 15.63
CA ALA A 36 -23.24 -10.36 14.88
C ALA A 36 -24.25 -10.77 13.80
N TYR A 37 -24.01 -11.91 13.12
CA TYR A 37 -25.02 -12.46 12.20
C TYR A 37 -26.31 -12.84 12.92
N THR A 38 -26.21 -13.51 14.07
CA THR A 38 -27.36 -13.97 14.84
C THR A 38 -28.25 -12.79 15.24
N GLU A 39 -27.66 -11.74 15.81
CA GLU A 39 -28.37 -10.50 16.18
C GLU A 39 -28.95 -9.80 14.94
N TRP A 40 -28.16 -9.65 13.88
CA TRP A 40 -28.61 -9.03 12.63
C TRP A 40 -29.80 -9.78 12.01
N SER A 41 -29.80 -11.11 12.08
CA SER A 41 -30.85 -11.98 11.50
C SER A 41 -32.19 -11.93 12.22
N GLU A 42 -32.26 -11.33 13.41
CA GLU A 42 -33.53 -11.13 14.13
C GLU A 42 -34.49 -10.21 13.36
N SER A 43 -33.93 -9.26 12.61
CA SER A 43 -34.68 -8.25 11.86
C SER A 43 -34.42 -8.29 10.35
N ASN A 44 -33.40 -9.02 9.90
CA ASN A 44 -32.98 -9.08 8.51
C ASN A 44 -32.94 -10.51 7.98
N ARG A 45 -32.83 -10.65 6.66
CA ARG A 45 -32.62 -11.94 6.00
C ARG A 45 -31.42 -11.83 5.06
N ALA A 46 -30.49 -12.77 5.18
CA ALA A 46 -29.34 -12.83 4.28
C ALA A 46 -29.80 -12.97 2.83
N THR A 47 -29.11 -12.29 1.92
CA THR A 47 -29.34 -12.46 0.48
C THR A 47 -28.78 -13.81 0.05
N ALA A 48 -29.42 -14.48 -0.91
CA ALA A 48 -28.83 -15.68 -1.49
C ALA A 48 -27.49 -15.34 -2.15
N TRP A 49 -26.48 -16.18 -1.93
CA TRP A 49 -25.19 -16.02 -2.61
C TRP A 49 -25.39 -16.04 -4.14
N PRO A 50 -24.84 -15.06 -4.89
CA PRO A 50 -24.98 -15.00 -6.34
C PRO A 50 -24.44 -16.24 -7.04
N ARG A 51 -24.93 -16.52 -8.24
CA ARG A 51 -24.50 -17.66 -9.06
C ARG A 51 -23.79 -17.18 -10.32
N ASP A 52 -22.78 -17.93 -10.75
CA ASP A 52 -22.16 -17.75 -12.07
C ASP A 52 -23.06 -18.28 -13.20
N GLU A 53 -22.57 -18.21 -14.45
CA GLU A 53 -23.29 -18.67 -15.65
C GLU A 53 -23.62 -20.16 -15.60
N GLU A 54 -22.79 -20.95 -14.92
CA GLU A 54 -23.00 -22.38 -14.69
C GLU A 54 -23.93 -22.69 -13.51
N GLY A 55 -24.36 -21.67 -12.77
CA GLY A 55 -25.28 -21.80 -11.63
C GLY A 55 -24.60 -22.09 -10.28
N ASN A 56 -23.27 -22.00 -10.18
CA ASN A 56 -22.52 -22.24 -8.96
C ASN A 56 -22.37 -20.96 -8.11
N GLN A 57 -22.43 -21.10 -6.78
CA GLN A 57 -22.22 -19.99 -5.84
C GLN A 57 -20.73 -19.80 -5.56
N THR A 58 -20.06 -19.02 -6.40
CA THR A 58 -18.61 -18.78 -6.35
C THR A 58 -18.26 -17.42 -5.74
N ASP A 59 -17.02 -17.29 -5.28
CA ASP A 59 -16.48 -15.99 -4.84
C ASP A 59 -16.47 -14.98 -6.00
N ALA A 60 -16.22 -15.44 -7.23
CA ALA A 60 -16.26 -14.59 -8.42
C ALA A 60 -17.65 -13.98 -8.65
N ALA A 61 -18.70 -14.79 -8.57
CA ALA A 61 -20.07 -14.31 -8.71
C ALA A 61 -20.46 -13.31 -7.59
N LEU A 62 -20.01 -13.57 -6.36
CA LEU A 62 -20.22 -12.61 -5.26
C LEU A 62 -19.39 -11.33 -5.45
N GLN A 63 -18.16 -11.45 -5.94
CA GLN A 63 -17.27 -10.33 -6.19
C GLN A 63 -17.85 -9.37 -7.24
N GLU A 64 -18.52 -9.85 -8.29
CA GLU A 64 -19.18 -9.01 -9.29
C GLU A 64 -20.22 -8.07 -8.64
N VAL A 65 -21.00 -8.58 -7.69
CA VAL A 65 -21.98 -7.78 -6.94
C VAL A 65 -21.27 -6.78 -6.02
N LEU A 66 -20.29 -7.25 -5.26
CA LEU A 66 -19.59 -6.46 -4.25
C LEU A 66 -18.68 -5.37 -4.83
N ALA A 67 -18.12 -5.59 -6.02
CA ALA A 67 -17.24 -4.63 -6.70
C ALA A 67 -17.93 -3.29 -6.96
N THR A 68 -19.25 -3.30 -7.19
CA THR A 68 -20.05 -2.07 -7.37
C THR A 68 -20.01 -1.15 -6.14
N TYR A 69 -19.75 -1.72 -4.96
CA TYR A 69 -19.67 -1.02 -3.68
C TYR A 69 -18.22 -0.84 -3.20
N GLY A 70 -17.22 -1.24 -4.00
CA GLY A 70 -15.81 -1.19 -3.62
C GLY A 70 -15.42 -2.23 -2.56
N LEU A 71 -16.18 -3.32 -2.43
CA LEU A 71 -15.94 -4.41 -1.50
C LEU A 71 -15.29 -5.60 -2.21
N ALA A 72 -14.47 -6.36 -1.49
CA ALA A 72 -13.77 -7.52 -2.03
C ALA A 72 -13.99 -8.79 -1.20
N VAL A 73 -14.00 -9.95 -1.85
CA VAL A 73 -14.11 -11.28 -1.23
C VAL A 73 -12.98 -12.19 -1.72
N GLY A 74 -12.72 -13.27 -0.98
CA GLY A 74 -11.83 -14.35 -1.40
C GLY A 74 -10.43 -13.88 -1.81
N MET A 75 -10.02 -14.30 -3.01
CA MET A 75 -8.71 -13.99 -3.57
C MET A 75 -8.48 -12.49 -3.79
N ASP A 76 -9.49 -11.74 -4.24
CA ASP A 76 -9.33 -10.31 -4.52
C ASP A 76 -9.11 -9.51 -3.24
N ARG A 77 -9.82 -9.88 -2.17
CA ARG A 77 -9.57 -9.28 -0.86
C ARG A 77 -8.15 -9.57 -0.37
N ARG A 78 -7.69 -10.82 -0.50
CA ARG A 78 -6.33 -11.20 -0.09
C ARG A 78 -5.27 -10.45 -0.88
N LYS A 79 -5.45 -10.31 -2.21
CA LYS A 79 -4.56 -9.51 -3.07
C LYS A 79 -4.53 -8.04 -2.65
N ALA A 80 -5.67 -7.45 -2.33
CA ALA A 80 -5.76 -6.07 -1.85
C ALA A 80 -5.02 -5.88 -0.51
N ALA A 81 -5.29 -6.76 0.47
CA ALA A 81 -4.64 -6.72 1.78
C ALA A 81 -3.12 -6.90 1.67
N LEU A 82 -2.66 -7.85 0.84
CA LEU A 82 -1.24 -8.11 0.65
C LEU A 82 -0.54 -6.96 -0.11
N SER A 83 -1.23 -6.34 -1.07
CA SER A 83 -0.72 -5.14 -1.76
C SER A 83 -0.52 -3.98 -0.80
N GLN A 84 -1.45 -3.76 0.13
CA GLN A 84 -1.29 -2.75 1.18
C GLN A 84 -0.10 -3.07 2.09
N ALA A 85 0.03 -4.34 2.52
CA ALA A 85 1.15 -4.77 3.35
C ALA A 85 2.51 -4.60 2.65
N ILE A 86 2.58 -4.78 1.32
CA ILE A 86 3.77 -4.51 0.51
C ILE A 86 4.11 -3.02 0.52
N ASP A 87 3.11 -2.15 0.34
CA ASP A 87 3.32 -0.70 0.32
C ASP A 87 3.76 -0.20 1.72
N ASP A 88 3.16 -0.72 2.79
CA ASP A 88 3.54 -0.42 4.18
C ASP A 88 4.96 -0.91 4.49
N ARG A 89 5.31 -2.13 4.06
CA ARG A 89 6.67 -2.67 4.24
C ARG A 89 7.69 -1.86 3.46
N ALA A 90 7.40 -1.50 2.21
CA ALA A 90 8.29 -0.67 1.42
C ALA A 90 8.55 0.68 2.10
N GLU A 91 7.52 1.30 2.69
CA GLU A 91 7.70 2.52 3.46
C GLU A 91 8.52 2.30 4.72
N ALA A 92 8.26 1.24 5.48
CA ALA A 92 9.08 0.88 6.64
C ALA A 92 10.56 0.70 6.25
N GLU A 93 10.85 0.12 5.08
CA GLU A 93 12.21 0.03 4.55
C GLU A 93 12.79 1.40 4.22
N ARG A 94 12.05 2.30 3.55
CA ARG A 94 12.53 3.67 3.26
C ARG A 94 12.92 4.39 4.56
N LEU A 95 12.09 4.30 5.59
CA LEU A 95 12.32 4.95 6.89
C LEU A 95 13.54 4.44 7.66
N ARG A 96 14.17 3.35 7.24
CA ARG A 96 15.47 2.91 7.80
C ARG A 96 16.65 3.74 7.28
N TRP A 97 16.46 4.47 6.19
CA TRP A 97 17.51 5.22 5.48
C TRP A 97 17.28 6.74 5.51
N ILE A 98 16.03 7.17 5.58
CA ILE A 98 15.64 8.58 5.59
C ILE A 98 14.83 8.95 6.83
N THR A 99 14.79 10.24 7.14
CA THR A 99 13.91 10.76 8.20
C THR A 99 12.52 11.07 7.63
N PRO A 100 11.42 10.64 8.29
CA PRO A 100 10.07 10.92 7.82
C PRO A 100 9.71 12.41 7.92
N GLY A 101 8.90 12.89 6.98
CA GLY A 101 8.24 14.19 7.07
C GLY A 101 8.24 14.96 5.75
N ALA A 102 7.06 15.41 5.32
CA ALA A 102 6.90 16.14 4.05
C ALA A 102 7.73 17.44 4.00
N GLY A 103 7.80 18.20 5.10
CA GLY A 103 8.61 19.42 5.18
C GLY A 103 10.12 19.14 5.06
N GLN A 104 10.59 18.04 5.64
CA GLN A 104 11.98 17.62 5.54
C GLN A 104 12.30 17.10 4.13
N ALA A 105 11.39 16.35 3.51
CA ALA A 105 11.53 15.91 2.12
C ALA A 105 11.62 17.10 1.15
N MET A 106 10.76 18.12 1.31
CA MET A 106 10.85 19.35 0.51
C MET A 106 12.18 20.10 0.72
N THR A 107 12.67 20.14 1.96
CA THR A 107 13.99 20.73 2.28
C THR A 107 15.12 20.01 1.56
N TYR A 108 15.16 18.68 1.60
CA TYR A 108 16.18 17.90 0.91
C TYR A 108 16.06 18.00 -0.62
N ALA A 109 14.84 17.94 -1.17
CA ALA A 109 14.62 18.10 -2.60
C ALA A 109 15.19 19.45 -3.10
N ARG A 110 14.91 20.54 -2.37
CA ARG A 110 15.44 21.85 -2.69
C ARG A 110 16.97 21.93 -2.58
N LYS A 111 17.56 21.29 -1.56
CA LYS A 111 19.02 21.19 -1.45
C LYS A 111 19.64 20.47 -2.65
N VAL A 112 19.03 19.40 -3.14
CA VAL A 112 19.51 18.67 -4.34
C VAL A 112 19.41 19.53 -5.59
N GLU A 113 18.32 20.28 -5.78
CA GLU A 113 18.18 21.24 -6.89
C GLU A 113 19.29 22.30 -6.88
N GLU A 114 19.51 22.94 -5.73
CA GLU A 114 20.57 23.93 -5.55
C GLU A 114 21.96 23.32 -5.77
N ALA A 115 22.21 22.09 -5.30
CA ALA A 115 23.50 21.43 -5.47
C ALA A 115 23.81 21.14 -6.94
N LYS A 116 22.81 20.70 -7.72
CA LYS A 116 22.93 20.54 -9.18
C LYS A 116 23.22 21.87 -9.87
N ALA A 117 22.60 22.96 -9.43
CA ALA A 117 22.84 24.30 -9.98
C ALA A 117 24.23 24.86 -9.60
N VAL A 118 24.76 24.53 -8.42
CA VAL A 118 26.13 24.87 -8.03
C VAL A 118 27.14 24.17 -8.95
N GLN A 119 26.89 22.91 -9.35
CA GLN A 119 27.81 22.18 -10.23
C GLN A 119 27.90 22.76 -11.64
N SER A 120 26.81 23.34 -12.16
CA SER A 120 26.78 23.94 -13.50
C SER A 120 27.28 25.40 -13.52
N ALA A 121 27.41 26.05 -12.35
CA ALA A 121 27.85 27.43 -12.25
C ALA A 121 29.38 27.57 -12.29
N THR A 122 29.90 28.52 -13.08
CA THR A 122 31.34 28.81 -13.18
C THR A 122 31.91 29.47 -11.91
N SER A 123 31.12 30.23 -11.19
CA SER A 123 31.54 30.93 -9.96
C SER A 123 30.35 31.08 -9.00
N PRO A 124 29.90 29.98 -8.37
CA PRO A 124 28.68 29.95 -7.56
C PRO A 124 28.74 30.89 -6.35
N LYS A 125 27.77 31.81 -6.29
CA LYS A 125 27.41 32.72 -5.18
C LYS A 125 26.73 31.99 -4.03
N ALA A 126 27.29 31.86 -2.82
CA ALA A 126 26.55 31.24 -1.70
C ALA A 126 25.17 31.90 -1.44
N ALA A 127 25.07 33.23 -1.62
CA ALA A 127 23.80 33.96 -1.49
C ALA A 127 22.71 33.54 -2.50
N ASP A 128 23.09 32.89 -3.60
CA ASP A 128 22.17 32.42 -4.65
C ASP A 128 21.59 31.03 -4.33
N TYR A 129 22.11 30.35 -3.29
CA TYR A 129 21.75 28.98 -2.89
C TYR A 129 21.46 28.91 -1.38
N PRO A 130 20.39 29.57 -0.89
CA PRO A 130 20.16 29.76 0.53
C PRO A 130 19.98 28.46 1.32
N MET A 131 19.46 27.40 0.71
CA MET A 131 19.26 26.12 1.42
C MET A 131 20.57 25.38 1.65
N LEU A 132 21.53 25.49 0.72
CA LEU A 132 22.89 24.96 0.91
C LEU A 132 23.75 25.87 1.77
N ALA A 133 23.66 27.19 1.58
CA ALA A 133 24.45 28.15 2.33
C ALA A 133 24.23 28.03 3.85
N ALA A 134 23.02 27.63 4.26
CA ALA A 134 22.67 27.38 5.65
C ALA A 134 23.51 26.28 6.34
N SER A 135 24.18 25.39 5.59
CA SER A 135 25.04 24.35 6.16
C SER A 135 26.53 24.49 5.82
N ILE A 136 26.96 25.65 5.32
CA ILE A 136 28.39 25.98 5.23
C ILE A 136 28.99 26.01 6.64
N GLY A 137 30.14 25.35 6.80
CA GLY A 137 30.81 25.11 8.08
C GLY A 137 30.33 23.84 8.80
N LEU A 138 29.24 23.22 8.36
CA LEU A 138 28.71 21.96 8.90
C LEU A 138 28.92 20.80 7.93
N ASP A 139 28.40 20.94 6.71
CA ASP A 139 28.43 19.90 5.67
C ASP A 139 29.61 20.12 4.68
N GLY A 140 30.36 21.20 4.85
CA GLY A 140 31.48 21.58 3.96
C GLY A 140 31.93 23.01 4.22
N LYS A 141 33.16 23.37 3.84
CA LYS A 141 33.71 24.73 4.08
C LYS A 141 33.33 25.73 3.01
N THR A 142 32.94 25.26 1.83
CA THR A 142 32.54 26.09 0.69
C THR A 142 31.19 25.64 0.14
N ILE A 143 30.52 26.50 -0.64
CA ILE A 143 29.25 26.14 -1.29
C ILE A 143 29.39 24.93 -2.22
N LYS A 144 30.57 24.75 -2.84
CA LYS A 144 30.86 23.61 -3.71
C LYS A 144 31.04 22.34 -2.90
N GLU A 145 31.78 22.39 -1.80
CA GLU A 145 31.93 21.25 -0.90
C GLU A 145 30.58 20.79 -0.31
N VAL A 146 29.74 21.74 0.12
CA VAL A 146 28.37 21.40 0.59
C VAL A 146 27.53 20.77 -0.53
N ALA A 147 27.61 21.31 -1.76
CA ALA A 147 26.91 20.73 -2.89
C ALA A 147 27.38 19.30 -3.21
N ASP A 148 28.69 19.05 -3.16
CA ASP A 148 29.28 17.72 -3.36
C ASP A 148 28.73 16.72 -2.33
N THR A 149 28.72 17.09 -1.04
CA THR A 149 28.17 16.25 0.04
C THR A 149 26.70 15.93 -0.16
N ILE A 150 25.87 16.91 -0.53
CA ILE A 150 24.43 16.67 -0.78
C ILE A 150 24.22 15.75 -1.98
N LEU A 151 25.00 15.89 -3.05
CA LEU A 151 24.90 15.02 -4.22
C LEU A 151 25.39 13.60 -3.96
N GLU A 152 26.39 13.42 -3.08
CA GLU A 152 26.82 12.10 -2.62
C GLU A 152 25.70 11.39 -1.84
N MET A 153 25.03 12.11 -0.92
CA MET A 153 23.87 11.60 -0.19
C MET A 153 22.70 11.25 -1.13
N ASP A 154 22.41 12.11 -2.12
CA ASP A 154 21.38 11.87 -3.14
C ASP A 154 21.68 10.61 -3.96
N ALA A 155 22.94 10.42 -4.39
CA ALA A 155 23.35 9.25 -5.15
C ALA A 155 23.26 7.94 -4.33
N ALA A 156 23.65 7.99 -3.05
CA ALA A 156 23.51 6.86 -2.14
C ALA A 156 22.03 6.50 -1.92
N TRP A 157 21.18 7.50 -1.67
CA TRP A 157 19.74 7.30 -1.54
C TRP A 157 19.13 6.76 -2.84
N ALA A 158 19.46 7.31 -4.00
CA ALA A 158 18.91 6.87 -5.28
C ALA A 158 19.17 5.38 -5.55
N THR A 159 20.36 4.88 -5.17
CA THR A 159 20.71 3.47 -5.33
C THR A 159 19.85 2.57 -4.44
N VAL A 160 19.73 2.91 -3.15
CA VAL A 160 18.93 2.12 -2.19
C VAL A 160 17.43 2.23 -2.48
N GLY A 161 16.94 3.44 -2.72
CA GLY A 161 15.54 3.72 -3.04
C GLY A 161 15.08 2.98 -4.29
N ALA A 162 15.92 2.89 -5.32
CA ALA A 162 15.62 2.09 -6.51
C ALA A 162 15.54 0.58 -6.20
N ALA A 163 16.38 0.05 -5.31
CA ALA A 163 16.33 -1.34 -4.90
C ALA A 163 15.04 -1.65 -4.10
N ILE A 164 14.64 -0.77 -3.17
CA ILE A 164 13.36 -0.87 -2.44
C ILE A 164 12.20 -0.86 -3.43
N GLU A 165 12.17 0.08 -4.38
CA GLU A 165 11.09 0.21 -5.35
C GLU A 165 11.01 -1.00 -6.28
N LYS A 166 12.15 -1.52 -6.73
CA LYS A 166 12.21 -2.76 -7.51
C LYS A 166 11.59 -3.93 -6.74
N ARG A 167 11.92 -4.10 -5.46
CA ARG A 167 11.34 -5.19 -4.64
C ARG A 167 9.84 -5.01 -4.46
N ARG A 168 9.39 -3.79 -4.16
CA ARG A 168 7.96 -3.45 -4.04
C ARG A 168 7.19 -3.80 -5.31
N LEU A 169 7.68 -3.38 -6.47
CA LEU A 169 7.04 -3.65 -7.76
C LEU A 169 7.03 -5.15 -8.09
N GLN A 170 8.13 -5.87 -7.82
CA GLN A 170 8.18 -7.32 -8.01
C GLN A 170 7.13 -8.03 -7.16
N LEU A 171 7.04 -7.70 -5.86
CA LEU A 171 6.05 -8.28 -4.96
C LEU A 171 4.61 -8.01 -5.45
N LYS A 172 4.30 -6.77 -5.86
CA LYS A 172 2.96 -6.44 -6.38
C LYS A 172 2.64 -7.19 -7.68
N HIS A 173 3.64 -7.38 -8.53
CA HIS A 173 3.50 -8.21 -9.74
C HIS A 173 3.20 -9.67 -9.39
N ASP A 174 3.92 -10.26 -8.43
CA ASP A 174 3.73 -11.65 -8.00
C ASP A 174 2.34 -11.86 -7.38
N VAL A 175 1.87 -10.91 -6.55
CA VAL A 175 0.51 -10.91 -5.99
C VAL A 175 -0.55 -10.81 -7.08
N GLY A 176 -0.35 -9.91 -8.05
CA GLY A 176 -1.28 -9.74 -9.18
C GLY A 176 -1.45 -11.04 -9.98
N ASN A 177 -0.34 -11.72 -10.24
CA ASN A 177 -0.29 -12.94 -11.05
C ASN A 177 -0.60 -14.24 -10.30
N ALA A 178 -0.73 -14.21 -8.97
CA ALA A 178 -1.11 -15.39 -8.21
C ALA A 178 -2.49 -15.90 -8.65
N ALA A 179 -2.53 -17.16 -9.13
CA ALA A 179 -3.74 -17.81 -9.61
C ALA A 179 -4.57 -18.43 -8.49
N ASP A 180 -3.95 -18.72 -7.34
CA ASP A 180 -4.55 -19.46 -6.25
C ASP A 180 -3.98 -19.04 -4.88
N ALA A 181 -4.57 -19.62 -3.82
CA ALA A 181 -4.17 -19.38 -2.45
C ALA A 181 -2.70 -19.73 -2.17
N PRO A 182 -2.18 -20.91 -2.56
CA PRO A 182 -0.76 -21.22 -2.42
C PRO A 182 0.18 -20.23 -3.11
N GLY A 183 -0.20 -19.73 -4.29
CA GLY A 183 0.54 -18.70 -5.00
C GLY A 183 0.68 -17.41 -4.18
N LEU A 184 -0.40 -16.96 -3.52
CA LEU A 184 -0.32 -15.82 -2.60
C LEU A 184 0.49 -16.13 -1.34
N ASP A 185 0.37 -17.33 -0.77
CA ASP A 185 1.10 -17.73 0.43
C ASP A 185 2.62 -17.84 0.20
N SER A 186 3.03 -18.01 -1.06
CA SER A 186 4.45 -18.03 -1.46
C SER A 186 5.10 -16.64 -1.52
N VAL A 187 4.32 -15.56 -1.43
CA VAL A 187 4.82 -14.19 -1.48
C VAL A 187 5.49 -13.83 -0.16
N ASP A 188 6.81 -13.93 -0.12
CA ASP A 188 7.60 -13.58 1.07
C ASP A 188 7.82 -12.07 1.18
N LEU A 189 7.04 -11.42 2.04
CA LEU A 189 7.16 -10.01 2.36
C LEU A 189 8.43 -9.62 3.13
N ASN A 190 9.10 -10.58 3.78
CA ASN A 190 10.17 -10.29 4.73
C ASN A 190 11.57 -10.38 4.13
N SER A 191 11.69 -10.89 2.90
CA SER A 191 12.98 -11.06 2.21
C SER A 191 13.11 -10.21 0.94
N GLY A 192 14.34 -10.10 0.44
CA GLY A 192 14.67 -9.43 -0.82
C GLY A 192 14.73 -7.89 -0.73
N TRP A 193 14.66 -7.33 0.48
CA TRP A 193 14.90 -5.91 0.74
C TRP A 193 16.40 -5.60 0.87
N PRO A 194 16.87 -4.38 0.53
CA PRO A 194 18.27 -4.03 0.68
C PRO A 194 18.71 -4.05 2.14
N GLU A 195 19.89 -4.61 2.39
CA GLU A 195 20.49 -4.60 3.72
C GLU A 195 21.16 -3.27 4.00
N ARG A 196 21.07 -2.83 5.26
CA ARG A 196 21.87 -1.71 5.73
C ARG A 196 23.28 -2.21 6.01
N PRO A 197 24.33 -1.60 5.43
CA PRO A 197 25.71 -1.92 5.78
C PRO A 197 26.00 -1.67 7.26
#